data_AF-A0AAV0GN20-F1
#
_entry.id   AF-A0AAV0GN20-F1
#
_cell.length_a   1.000
_cell.length_b   1.000
_cell.length_c   1.000
_cell.angle_alpha   90.00
_cell.angle_beta   90.00
_cell.angle_gamma   90.00
#
_symmetry.space_group_name_H-M   'P 1'
#
loop_
_entity.id
_entity.type
_entity.pdbx_description
1 polymer ?
#
loop_
_entity_poly.entity_id
_entity_poly.type
_entity_poly.pdbx_seq_one_letter_code
_entity_poly.pdbx_strand_id
1 'polypeptide(L)'
;MTCLKAKCGFCSNKASEYHPGACLVDSKHNRDLCLGEDRVFFEQGCPSKFGILAVVFLGLYIVSYSPGMGTVPWIVNSEIYPLKYRGVGGGIAAVANWVSNLIVSESYLTLTEHLGPGGTFFLFAGVSTLSLCLIIWFVPETKGLPFEEVEKMLAEGYRPCGGRKVKGEKVGKVTGDDNAA
;
A
#
# COMPACT_ATOMS: atom_id res chain seq x y z
N MET A 1 0.26 14.58 -41.37
CA MET A 1 -1.19 14.43 -41.19
C MET A 1 -1.48 14.50 -39.70
N THR A 2 -1.95 15.65 -39.25
CA THR A 2 -2.22 15.97 -37.84
C THR A 2 -3.44 15.17 -37.38
N CYS A 3 -3.25 14.20 -36.48
CA CYS A 3 -4.38 13.60 -35.78
C CYS A 3 -5.13 14.69 -35.00
N LEU A 4 -6.43 14.84 -35.27
CA LEU A 4 -7.33 15.63 -34.44
C LEU A 4 -7.32 15.03 -33.03
N LYS A 5 -6.76 15.76 -32.06
CA LYS A 5 -6.98 15.52 -30.63
C LYS A 5 -8.42 15.94 -30.30
N ALA A 6 -9.40 15.18 -30.76
CA ALA A 6 -10.78 15.37 -30.37
C ALA A 6 -10.98 14.70 -29.00
N LYS A 7 -11.26 15.50 -27.96
CA LYS A 7 -11.87 14.98 -26.74
C LYS A 7 -13.21 14.39 -27.17
N CYS A 8 -13.40 13.09 -26.97
CA CYS A 8 -14.67 12.43 -27.28
C CYS A 8 -15.30 11.89 -26.01
N GLY A 9 -16.63 11.98 -25.96
CA GLY A 9 -17.45 11.43 -24.90
C GLY A 9 -18.40 10.37 -25.43
N PHE A 10 -18.96 9.59 -24.53
CA PHE A 10 -19.86 8.48 -24.84
C PHE A 10 -21.25 8.78 -24.28
N CYS A 11 -22.27 8.67 -25.12
CA CYS A 11 -23.67 8.72 -24.68
C CYS A 11 -24.18 7.30 -24.39
N SER A 12 -24.76 7.12 -23.21
CA SER A 12 -25.31 5.86 -22.74
C SER A 12 -26.56 5.41 -23.50
N ASN A 13 -26.79 4.10 -23.58
CA ASN A 13 -28.05 3.56 -24.12
C ASN A 13 -29.14 3.55 -23.02
N LYS A 14 -30.36 3.96 -23.36
CA LYS A 14 -31.53 3.95 -22.45
C LYS A 14 -31.87 2.56 -21.91
N ALA A 15 -31.53 1.49 -22.63
CA ALA A 15 -31.74 0.10 -22.18
C ALA A 15 -30.70 -0.39 -21.16
N SER A 16 -29.48 0.14 -21.19
CA SER A 16 -28.41 -0.26 -20.27
C SER A 16 -27.27 0.75 -20.27
N GLU A 17 -26.92 1.27 -19.08
CA GLU A 17 -25.81 2.23 -18.95
C GLU A 17 -24.45 1.66 -19.31
N TYR A 18 -24.30 0.34 -19.22
CA TYR A 18 -23.04 -0.40 -19.44
C TYR A 18 -22.70 -0.65 -20.91
N HIS A 19 -23.58 -0.30 -21.85
CA HIS A 19 -23.31 -0.38 -23.30
C HIS A 19 -23.28 1.04 -23.89
N PRO A 20 -22.15 1.76 -23.76
CA PRO A 20 -22.01 3.07 -24.36
C PRO A 20 -22.07 2.97 -25.89
N GLY A 21 -22.69 3.97 -26.52
CA GLY A 21 -22.75 4.11 -27.98
C GLY A 21 -21.41 4.53 -28.61
N ALA A 22 -21.47 5.15 -29.79
CA ALA A 22 -20.27 5.66 -30.46
C ALA A 22 -19.62 6.83 -29.70
N CYS A 23 -18.30 7.00 -29.87
CA CYS A 23 -17.51 8.14 -29.38
C CYS A 23 -17.91 9.40 -30.18
N LEU A 24 -18.59 10.32 -29.51
CA LEU A 24 -19.06 11.59 -30.05
C LEU A 24 -18.09 12.69 -29.67
N VAL A 25 -17.89 13.69 -30.55
CA VAL A 25 -17.09 14.87 -30.21
C VAL A 25 -17.69 15.55 -28.99
N ASP A 26 -16.86 15.78 -27.97
CA ASP A 26 -17.27 16.48 -26.75
C ASP A 26 -17.65 17.94 -27.10
N SER A 27 -18.95 18.19 -27.15
CA SER A 27 -19.52 19.50 -27.41
C SER A 27 -20.77 19.68 -26.53
N LYS A 28 -21.02 20.92 -26.08
CA LYS A 28 -22.22 21.23 -25.28
C LYS A 28 -23.49 20.74 -25.97
N HIS A 29 -23.56 20.88 -27.29
CA HIS A 29 -24.68 20.41 -28.10
C HIS A 29 -24.92 18.90 -28.00
N ASN A 30 -23.88 18.07 -28.16
CA ASN A 30 -24.01 16.61 -28.07
C ASN A 30 -24.36 16.16 -26.65
N ARG A 31 -23.83 16.85 -25.64
CA ARG A 31 -24.13 16.58 -24.24
C ARG A 31 -25.58 16.92 -23.91
N ASP A 32 -26.06 18.08 -24.34
CA ASP A 32 -27.44 18.53 -24.09
C ASP A 32 -28.45 17.65 -24.83
N LEU A 33 -28.12 17.17 -26.04
CA LEU A 33 -28.92 16.16 -26.76
C LEU A 33 -28.98 14.81 -26.03
N CYS A 34 -27.85 14.33 -25.49
CA CYS A 34 -27.80 13.09 -24.74
C CYS A 34 -28.61 13.17 -23.43
N LEU A 35 -28.43 14.26 -22.69
CA LEU A 35 -29.15 14.53 -21.44
C LEU A 35 -30.65 14.78 -21.67
N GLY A 36 -31.01 15.39 -22.80
CA GLY A 36 -32.40 15.63 -23.19
C GLY A 36 -33.23 14.36 -23.44
N GLU A 37 -32.58 13.21 -23.64
CA GLU A 37 -33.24 11.90 -23.76
C GLU A 37 -33.19 11.07 -22.45
N ASP A 38 -32.86 11.69 -21.31
CA ASP A 38 -32.60 11.04 -20.01
C ASP A 38 -31.43 10.03 -20.05
N ARG A 39 -30.40 10.27 -20.87
CA ARG A 39 -29.21 9.42 -20.96
C ARG A 39 -28.01 10.09 -20.31
N VAL A 40 -27.15 9.30 -19.69
CA VAL A 40 -25.88 9.78 -19.10
C VAL A 40 -24.77 9.89 -20.13
N PHE A 41 -23.99 10.98 -20.05
CA PHE A 41 -22.85 11.27 -20.91
C PHE A 41 -21.53 11.07 -20.15
N PHE A 42 -20.60 10.31 -20.71
CA PHE A 42 -19.32 9.97 -20.08
C PHE A 42 -18.15 10.57 -20.85
N GLU A 43 -17.37 11.44 -20.22
CA GLU A 43 -16.19 12.09 -20.85
C GLU A 43 -14.90 11.27 -20.71
N GLN A 44 -14.81 10.38 -19.70
CA GLN A 44 -13.53 9.75 -19.32
C GLN A 44 -13.59 8.26 -18.93
N GLY A 45 -14.73 7.57 -19.10
CA GLY A 45 -14.77 6.14 -18.80
C GLY A 45 -16.12 5.48 -19.08
N CYS A 46 -16.08 4.26 -19.62
CA CYS A 46 -17.27 3.43 -19.78
C CYS A 46 -17.64 2.82 -18.41
N PRO A 47 -18.90 2.95 -17.95
CA PRO A 47 -19.33 2.28 -16.72
C PRO A 47 -19.19 0.76 -16.92
N SER A 48 -18.42 0.13 -16.05
CA SER A 48 -18.24 -1.32 -16.02
C SER A 48 -18.82 -1.85 -14.72
N LYS A 49 -19.57 -2.96 -14.79
CA LYS A 49 -20.08 -3.67 -13.59
C LYS A 49 -18.95 -4.08 -12.65
N PHE A 50 -17.75 -4.28 -13.18
CA PHE A 50 -16.55 -4.63 -12.41
C PHE A 50 -15.90 -3.44 -11.70
N GLY A 51 -16.32 -2.21 -11.99
CA GLY A 51 -15.77 -1.00 -11.35
C GLY A 51 -16.02 -0.99 -9.83
N ILE A 52 -17.22 -1.36 -9.39
CA ILE A 52 -17.56 -1.47 -7.96
C ILE A 52 -16.67 -2.53 -7.28
N LEU A 53 -16.43 -3.65 -7.97
CA LEU A 53 -15.57 -4.71 -7.46
C LEU A 53 -14.12 -4.22 -7.25
N ALA A 54 -13.59 -3.43 -8.18
CA ALA A 54 -12.27 -2.81 -8.03
C ALA A 54 -12.20 -1.87 -6.83
N VAL A 55 -13.24 -1.07 -6.57
CA VAL A 55 -13.32 -0.18 -5.41
C VAL A 55 -13.36 -0.97 -4.10
N VAL A 56 -14.14 -2.05 -4.04
CA VAL A 56 -14.19 -2.92 -2.84
C VAL A 56 -12.83 -3.55 -2.54
N PHE A 57 -12.15 -4.09 -3.55
CA PHE A 57 -10.81 -4.67 -3.36
C PHE A 57 -9.77 -3.63 -2.96
N LEU A 58 -9.81 -2.43 -3.55
CA LEU A 58 -8.96 -1.32 -3.12
C LEU A 58 -9.23 -0.94 -1.66
N GLY A 59 -10.49 -0.90 -1.23
CA GLY A 59 -10.86 -0.64 0.16
C GLY A 59 -10.30 -1.70 1.12
N LEU A 60 -10.45 -2.99 0.79
CA LEU A 60 -9.88 -4.09 1.56
C LEU A 60 -8.35 -4.01 1.65
N TYR A 61 -7.70 -3.64 0.55
CA TYR A 61 -6.26 -3.40 0.52
C TYR A 61 -5.86 -2.27 1.48
N ILE A 62 -6.55 -1.13 1.46
CA ILE A 62 -6.22 0.01 2.35
C ILE A 62 -6.43 -0.36 3.82
N VAL A 63 -7.53 -1.04 4.14
CA VAL A 63 -7.85 -1.46 5.52
C VAL A 63 -6.81 -2.44 6.07
N SER A 64 -6.31 -3.36 5.24
CA SER A 64 -5.26 -4.31 5.64
C SER A 64 -3.85 -3.67 5.67
N TYR A 65 -3.56 -2.76 4.75
CA TYR A 65 -2.28 -2.06 4.68
C TYR A 65 -2.05 -1.13 5.87
N SER A 66 -3.08 -0.40 6.30
CA SER A 66 -2.98 0.65 7.31
C SER A 66 -2.39 0.18 8.66
N PRO A 67 -2.89 -0.88 9.33
CA PRO A 67 -2.30 -1.37 10.57
C PRO A 67 -1.06 -2.27 10.36
N GLY A 68 -0.84 -2.77 9.14
CA GLY A 68 0.27 -3.65 8.80
C GLY A 68 1.47 -2.85 8.32
N MET A 69 1.67 -2.85 7.01
CA MET A 69 2.82 -2.21 6.36
C MET A 69 2.86 -0.68 6.52
N GLY A 70 1.73 -0.04 6.84
CA GLY A 70 1.66 1.40 7.06
C GLY A 70 2.36 1.87 8.33
N THR A 71 2.26 1.13 9.43
CA THR A 71 2.75 1.55 10.76
C THR A 71 3.90 0.69 11.27
N VAL A 72 3.89 -0.61 11.00
CA VAL A 72 4.87 -1.57 11.57
C VAL A 72 6.33 -1.19 11.22
N PRO A 73 6.69 -0.83 9.97
CA PRO A 73 8.07 -0.48 9.66
C PRO A 73 8.59 0.70 10.47
N TRP A 74 7.76 1.72 10.73
CA TRP A 74 8.15 2.89 11.52
C TRP A 74 8.35 2.56 12.99
N ILE A 75 7.53 1.66 13.52
CA ILE A 75 7.64 1.16 14.91
C ILE A 75 8.94 0.36 15.06
N VAL A 76 9.15 -0.64 14.20
CA VAL A 76 10.34 -1.50 14.22
C VAL A 76 11.62 -0.68 14.05
N ASN A 77 11.61 0.33 13.17
CA ASN A 77 12.72 1.24 12.97
C ASN A 77 13.03 2.06 14.24
N SER A 78 12.05 2.30 15.12
CA SER A 78 12.26 2.96 16.40
C SER A 78 12.77 2.01 17.50
N GLU A 79 12.46 0.72 17.39
CA GLU A 79 12.82 -0.34 18.35
C GLU A 79 14.20 -0.96 18.10
N ILE A 80 14.60 -1.09 16.85
CA ILE A 80 15.87 -1.74 16.46
C ILE A 80 17.09 -0.85 16.73
N TYR A 81 16.95 0.48 16.59
CA TYR A 81 18.12 1.36 16.71
C TYR A 81 18.46 1.68 18.17
N PRO A 82 19.75 1.63 18.53
CA PRO A 82 20.22 2.07 19.84
C PRO A 82 19.96 3.56 20.03
N LEU A 83 19.73 3.98 21.27
CA LEU A 83 19.35 5.35 21.65
C LEU A 83 20.25 6.42 21.03
N LYS A 84 21.56 6.15 20.93
CA LYS A 84 22.56 7.08 20.39
C LYS A 84 22.41 7.35 18.90
N TYR A 85 21.94 6.38 18.12
CA TYR A 85 21.90 6.46 16.65
C TYR A 85 20.48 6.45 16.07
N ARG A 86 19.44 6.36 16.92
CA ARG A 86 18.03 6.31 16.51
C ARG A 86 17.63 7.45 15.57
N GLY A 87 18.10 8.67 15.83
CA GLY A 87 17.80 9.82 14.97
C GLY A 87 18.40 9.69 13.56
N VAL A 88 19.66 9.25 13.45
CA VAL A 88 20.37 9.10 12.18
C VAL A 88 19.85 7.89 11.40
N GLY A 89 19.68 6.74 12.06
CA GLY A 89 19.12 5.54 11.46
C GLY A 89 17.68 5.77 10.99
N GLY A 90 16.87 6.45 11.81
CA GLY A 90 15.52 6.88 11.45
C GLY A 90 15.49 7.78 10.20
N GLY A 91 16.38 8.77 10.15
CA GLY A 91 16.50 9.67 9.00
C GLY A 91 16.91 8.97 7.72
N ILE A 92 17.91 8.07 7.77
CA ILE A 92 18.35 7.30 6.60
C ILE A 92 17.21 6.41 6.09
N ALA A 93 16.50 5.72 6.98
CA ALA A 93 15.35 4.89 6.62
C ALA A 93 14.23 5.72 5.98
N ALA A 94 13.94 6.91 6.50
CA ALA A 94 12.95 7.82 5.92
C ALA A 94 13.35 8.27 4.51
N VAL A 95 14.61 8.67 4.30
CA VAL A 95 15.11 9.05 2.97
C VAL A 95 15.00 7.88 1.99
N ALA A 96 15.39 6.67 2.40
CA ALA A 96 15.26 5.48 1.57
C ALA A 96 13.80 5.19 1.19
N ASN A 97 12.86 5.39 2.13
CA ASN A 97 11.43 5.26 1.87
C ASN A 97 10.94 6.29 0.83
N TRP A 98 11.28 7.57 0.99
CA TRP A 98 10.87 8.63 0.07
C TRP A 98 11.48 8.47 -1.33
N VAL A 99 12.75 8.08 -1.42
CA VAL A 99 13.40 7.78 -2.71
C VAL A 99 12.72 6.60 -3.39
N SER A 100 12.40 5.53 -2.65
CA SER A 100 11.69 4.38 -3.20
C SER A 100 10.29 4.78 -3.70
N ASN A 101 9.59 5.64 -2.96
CA ASN A 101 8.29 6.17 -3.36
C ASN A 101 8.37 6.95 -4.69
N LEU A 102 9.41 7.79 -4.85
CA LEU A 102 9.65 8.53 -6.10
C LEU A 102 9.87 7.57 -7.28
N ILE A 103 10.73 6.56 -7.10
CA ILE A 103 11.04 5.57 -8.14
C ILE A 103 9.77 4.83 -8.57
N VAL A 104 8.95 4.38 -7.62
CA VAL A 104 7.68 3.69 -7.91
C VAL A 104 6.71 4.61 -8.65
N SER A 105 6.60 5.87 -8.22
CA SER A 105 5.68 6.84 -8.83
C SER A 105 6.02 7.14 -10.29
N GLU A 106 7.30 7.36 -10.60
CA GLU A 106 7.77 7.60 -11.98
C GLU A 106 7.68 6.34 -12.85
N SER A 107 8.05 5.18 -12.31
CA SER A 107 8.03 3.93 -13.07
C SER A 107 6.60 3.42 -13.34
N TYR A 108 5.64 3.70 -12.47
CA TYR A 108 4.26 3.18 -12.57
C TYR A 108 3.58 3.53 -13.90
N LEU A 109 3.68 4.80 -14.34
CA LEU A 109 3.02 5.25 -15.56
C LEU A 109 3.63 4.55 -16.79
N THR A 110 4.96 4.52 -16.86
CA THR A 110 5.71 3.84 -17.91
C THR A 110 5.39 2.34 -17.98
N LEU A 111 5.32 1.66 -16.83
CA LEU A 111 4.96 0.24 -16.77
C LEU A 111 3.52 0.01 -17.23
N THR A 112 2.59 0.88 -16.83
CA THR A 112 1.17 0.75 -17.20
C THR A 112 0.96 0.93 -18.70
N GLU A 113 1.73 1.81 -19.35
CA GLU A 113 1.67 2.01 -20.81
C GLU A 113 2.20 0.80 -21.59
N HIS A 114 3.27 0.15 -21.12
CA HIS A 114 3.90 -0.97 -21.84
C HIS A 114 3.31 -2.35 -21.51
N LEU A 115 3.04 -2.63 -20.23
CA LEU A 115 2.55 -3.93 -19.74
C LEU A 115 1.03 -3.98 -19.57
N GLY A 116 0.37 -2.82 -19.66
CA GLY A 116 -1.02 -2.66 -19.30
C GLY A 116 -1.25 -2.64 -17.78
N PRO A 117 -2.44 -2.22 -17.32
CA PRO A 117 -2.77 -2.15 -15.89
C PRO A 117 -2.65 -3.52 -15.20
N GLY A 118 -3.19 -4.57 -15.82
CA GLY A 118 -3.19 -5.92 -15.24
C GLY A 118 -1.79 -6.48 -15.00
N GLY A 119 -0.89 -6.37 -16.00
CA GLY A 119 0.49 -6.86 -15.87
C GLY A 119 1.27 -6.09 -14.80
N THR A 120 1.05 -4.78 -14.70
CA THR A 120 1.69 -3.92 -13.70
C THR A 120 1.27 -4.30 -12.27
N PHE A 121 -0.01 -4.57 -12.03
CA PHE A 121 -0.49 -5.04 -10.71
C PHE A 121 0.10 -6.40 -10.32
N PHE A 122 0.20 -7.35 -11.26
CA PHE A 122 0.82 -8.66 -10.96
C PHE A 122 2.31 -8.54 -10.63
N LEU A 123 3.03 -7.66 -11.31
CA LEU A 123 4.43 -7.39 -11.01
C LEU A 123 4.59 -6.84 -9.59
N PHE A 124 3.82 -5.82 -9.22
CA PHE A 124 3.87 -5.27 -7.86
C PHE A 124 3.41 -6.26 -6.80
N ALA A 125 2.42 -7.11 -7.09
CA ALA A 125 2.01 -8.19 -6.20
C ALA A 125 3.18 -9.17 -5.96
N GLY A 126 3.88 -9.58 -7.01
CA GLY A 126 5.05 -10.46 -6.90
C GLY A 126 6.18 -9.86 -6.07
N VAL A 127 6.53 -8.59 -6.31
CA VAL A 127 7.54 -7.87 -5.51
C VAL A 127 7.10 -7.73 -4.04
N SER A 128 5.82 -7.48 -3.79
CA SER A 128 5.27 -7.39 -2.44
C SER A 128 5.33 -8.73 -1.70
N THR A 129 5.00 -9.84 -2.37
CA THR A 129 5.12 -11.18 -1.79
C THR A 129 6.57 -11.53 -1.47
N LEU A 130 7.50 -11.25 -2.38
CA LEU A 130 8.93 -11.45 -2.12
C LEU A 130 9.40 -10.62 -0.92
N SER A 131 9.00 -9.36 -0.85
CA SER A 131 9.33 -8.47 0.26
C SER A 131 8.79 -8.99 1.59
N LEU A 132 7.55 -9.52 1.59
CA LEU A 132 6.95 -10.14 2.77
C LEU A 132 7.75 -11.38 3.22
N CYS A 133 8.15 -12.25 2.28
CA CYS A 133 9.00 -13.41 2.60
C CYS A 133 10.34 -12.98 3.20
N LEU A 134 10.98 -11.94 2.66
CA LEU A 134 12.21 -11.39 3.21
C LEU A 134 12.00 -10.82 4.61
N ILE A 135 10.91 -10.09 4.85
CA ILE A 135 10.60 -9.55 6.18
C ILE A 135 10.48 -10.69 7.21
N ILE A 136 9.71 -11.73 6.90
CA ILE A 136 9.52 -12.89 7.78
C ILE A 136 10.85 -13.58 8.09
N TRP A 137 11.80 -13.57 7.15
CA TRP A 137 13.08 -14.26 7.29
C TRP A 137 14.23 -13.38 7.79
N PHE A 138 14.15 -12.05 7.73
CA PHE A 138 15.25 -11.18 8.15
C PHE A 138 14.93 -10.28 9.33
N VAL A 139 13.64 -10.05 9.61
CA VAL A 139 13.22 -9.14 10.69
C VAL A 139 12.94 -9.95 11.96
N PRO A 140 13.70 -9.74 13.04
CA PRO A 140 13.40 -10.35 14.34
C PRO A 140 12.12 -9.77 14.95
N GLU A 141 11.37 -10.60 15.67
CA GLU A 141 10.25 -10.13 16.48
C GLU A 141 10.79 -9.34 17.68
N THR A 142 10.49 -8.04 17.75
CA THR A 142 10.92 -7.12 18.82
C THR A 142 9.83 -6.86 19.86
N LYS A 143 8.63 -7.43 19.67
CA LYS A 143 7.46 -7.15 20.50
C LYS A 143 7.65 -7.56 21.96
N GLY A 144 7.56 -6.59 22.86
CA GLY A 144 7.56 -6.80 24.31
C GLY A 144 8.94 -7.05 24.93
N LEU A 145 10.02 -6.88 24.16
CA LEU A 145 11.40 -6.94 24.66
C LEU A 145 11.86 -5.54 25.09
N PRO A 146 12.60 -5.40 26.21
CA PRO A 146 13.26 -4.15 26.54
C PRO A 146 14.37 -3.85 25.52
N PHE A 147 14.63 -2.57 25.26
CA PHE A 147 15.60 -2.12 24.24
C PHE A 147 16.98 -2.78 24.38
N GLU A 148 17.44 -3.00 25.62
CA GLU A 148 18.72 -3.63 25.93
C GLU A 148 18.79 -5.10 25.49
N GLU A 149 17.68 -5.84 25.55
CA GLU A 149 17.60 -7.22 25.08
C GLU A 149 17.56 -7.29 23.55
N VAL A 150 16.92 -6.30 22.89
CA VAL A 150 16.95 -6.16 21.43
C VAL A 150 18.37 -5.90 20.92
N GLU A 151 19.11 -5.01 21.58
CA GLU A 151 20.51 -4.72 21.25
C GLU A 151 21.40 -5.96 21.40
N LYS A 152 21.24 -6.74 22.49
CA LYS A 152 21.96 -8.00 22.69
C LYS A 152 21.60 -9.04 21.63
N MET A 153 20.31 -9.17 21.29
CA MET A 153 19.85 -10.09 20.24
C MET A 153 20.45 -9.78 18.87
N LEU A 154 20.55 -8.49 18.52
CA LEU A 154 21.20 -8.07 17.27
C LEU A 154 22.71 -8.31 17.31
N ALA A 155 23.36 -8.06 18.45
CA ALA A 155 24.81 -8.27 18.62
C ALA A 155 25.21 -9.75 18.54
N GLU A 156 24.39 -10.66 19.06
CA GLU A 156 24.62 -12.12 19.01
C GLU A 156 24.36 -12.74 17.63
N GLY A 157 23.74 -11.99 16.71
CA GLY A 157 23.41 -12.43 15.36
C GLY A 157 22.06 -13.14 15.27
N TYR A 158 21.09 -12.49 14.62
CA TYR A 158 19.76 -13.06 14.40
C TYR A 158 19.83 -14.23 13.41
N ARG A 159 19.32 -15.40 13.83
CA ARG A 159 19.14 -16.59 12.97
C ARG A 159 17.65 -16.88 12.79
N PRO A 160 17.11 -16.69 11.59
CA PRO A 160 15.67 -16.72 11.39
C PRO A 160 15.02 -18.12 11.36
N CYS A 161 15.83 -19.19 11.33
CA CYS A 161 15.36 -20.57 11.46
C CYS A 161 15.87 -21.28 12.73
N GLY A 162 16.46 -20.55 13.68
CA GLY A 162 16.85 -21.12 14.98
C GLY A 162 15.67 -21.06 15.94
N GLY A 163 14.87 -22.13 16.01
CA GLY A 163 13.72 -22.23 16.92
C GLY A 163 14.09 -21.83 18.35
N ARG A 164 13.78 -20.58 18.72
CA ARG A 164 14.00 -20.09 20.07
C ARG A 164 12.71 -20.34 20.84
N LYS A 165 12.74 -21.31 21.77
CA LYS A 165 11.65 -21.55 22.71
C LYS A 165 11.38 -20.23 23.45
N VAL A 166 10.16 -19.71 23.32
CA VAL A 166 9.65 -18.64 24.18
C VAL A 166 9.70 -19.17 25.61
N LYS A 167 10.73 -18.79 26.36
CA LYS A 167 10.79 -19.09 27.79
C LYS A 167 9.87 -18.06 28.45
N GLY A 168 8.62 -18.45 28.67
CA GLY A 168 7.70 -17.67 29.48
C GLY A 168 8.31 -17.49 30.86
N GLU A 169 8.66 -16.26 31.21
CA GLU A 169 9.11 -15.92 32.56
C GLU A 169 8.30 -14.73 33.08
N LYS A 170 7.23 -15.13 33.77
CA LYS A 170 6.71 -14.57 35.03
C LYS A 170 6.56 -13.05 35.11
N VAL A 171 5.30 -12.62 34.97
CA VAL A 171 4.75 -11.42 35.61
C VAL A 171 5.18 -11.42 37.07
N GLY A 172 6.20 -10.61 37.37
CA GLY A 172 6.70 -10.34 38.70
C GLY A 172 5.65 -9.53 39.47
N LYS A 173 5.08 -10.19 40.47
CA LYS A 173 4.21 -9.64 41.51
C LYS A 173 4.94 -8.46 42.17
N VAL A 174 4.39 -7.24 42.07
CA VAL A 174 4.79 -6.13 42.94
C VAL A 174 4.20 -6.43 44.32
N THR A 175 4.97 -7.13 45.14
CA THR A 175 4.71 -7.24 46.57
C THR A 175 5.24 -5.95 47.19
N GLY A 176 4.34 -5.03 47.50
CA GLY A 176 4.63 -3.92 48.39
C GLY A 176 4.78 -4.47 49.80
N ASP A 177 5.98 -4.38 50.34
CA ASP A 177 6.28 -4.50 51.76
C ASP A 177 7.49 -3.58 52.03
N ASP A 178 7.21 -2.28 52.20
CA ASP A 178 8.05 -1.41 53.01
C ASP A 178 7.31 -1.23 54.34
N ASN A 179 7.63 -2.11 55.29
CA ASN A 179 7.24 -2.00 56.69
C ASN A 179 8.30 -1.20 57.46
N ALA A 180 7.81 -0.47 58.47
CA ALA A 180 8.50 -0.04 59.70
C ALA A 180 9.44 1.18 59.62
N ALA A 181 8.95 2.32 60.11
CA ALA A 181 9.40 2.95 61.37
C ALA A 181 8.72 4.33 61.55
#